data_AF-A0A819BDB1-F1
#
_entry.id   AF-A0A819BDB1-F1
#
_cell.length_a   1.000
_cell.length_b   1.000
_cell.length_c   1.000
_cell.angle_alpha   90.00
_cell.angle_beta   90.00
_cell.angle_gamma   90.00
#
_symmetry.space_group_name_H-M   'P 1'
#
loop_
_entity.id
_entity.type
_entity.pdbx_description
1 polymer ?
#
loop_
_entity_poly.entity_id
_entity_poly.type
_entity_poly.pdbx_seq_one_letter_code
_entity_poly.pdbx_strand_id
1 'polypeptide(L)'
;MKVHGDFEPSDQVLCVAGVTTFVGCILFSIETQQTIGYGTRSVTQQCTSGVIVLIVQSWFGLIIQALWMGIIYTKLARPKKRRHTLIWSRQAVIGLRNNQLTLQVRLGDI
;
A
#
# COMPACT_ATOMS: atom_id res chain seq x y z
N MET A 1 -15.14 29.02 -13.84
CA MET A 1 -16.10 27.89 -13.75
C MET A 1 -16.29 27.56 -12.27
N LYS A 2 -17.39 28.00 -11.66
CA LYS A 2 -17.75 27.67 -10.27
C LYS A 2 -18.49 26.32 -10.29
N VAL A 3 -18.00 25.32 -9.56
CA VAL A 3 -18.56 23.95 -9.61
C VAL A 3 -19.71 23.77 -8.61
N HIS A 4 -19.63 24.36 -7.41
CA HIS A 4 -20.71 24.30 -6.41
C HIS A 4 -20.88 25.59 -5.58
N GLY A 5 -19.81 26.37 -5.35
CA GLY A 5 -19.91 27.64 -4.62
C GLY A 5 -19.78 27.52 -3.10
N ASP A 6 -19.39 26.35 -2.58
CA ASP A 6 -19.30 26.05 -1.13
C ASP A 6 -18.35 26.96 -0.32
N PHE A 7 -17.50 27.75 -0.99
CA PHE A 7 -16.58 28.70 -0.34
C PHE A 7 -17.13 30.13 -0.24
N GLU A 8 -18.31 30.39 -0.81
CA GLU A 8 -18.97 31.70 -0.73
C GLU A 8 -20.01 31.69 0.40
N PRO A 9 -20.15 32.80 1.16
CA PRO A 9 -21.15 32.91 2.22
C PRO A 9 -22.54 32.95 1.58
N SER A 10 -23.20 31.80 1.54
CA SER A 10 -24.58 31.65 1.09
C SER A 10 -25.31 30.68 2.01
N ASP A 11 -26.63 30.84 2.17
CA ASP A 11 -27.49 29.91 2.93
C ASP A 11 -27.68 28.55 2.23
N GLN A 12 -26.84 28.22 1.24
CA GLN A 12 -26.90 26.96 0.54
C GLN A 12 -26.30 25.85 1.39
N VAL A 13 -26.91 24.67 1.31
CA VAL A 13 -26.41 23.49 2.00
C VAL A 13 -25.11 23.03 1.33
N LEU A 14 -24.02 23.01 2.10
CA LEU A 14 -22.67 22.68 1.66
C LEU A 14 -22.58 21.22 1.17
N CYS A 15 -21.80 20.97 0.11
CA CYS A 15 -21.45 19.61 -0.33
C CYS A 15 -20.71 18.81 0.75
N VAL A 16 -19.78 19.48 1.43
CA VAL A 16 -18.97 18.91 2.51
C VAL A 16 -19.07 19.84 3.72
N ALA A 17 -19.75 19.39 4.76
CA ALA A 17 -19.86 20.14 6.00
C ALA A 17 -18.50 20.19 6.70
N GLY A 18 -18.16 21.34 7.31
CA GLY A 18 -16.95 21.51 8.11
C GLY A 18 -15.66 21.74 7.29
N VAL A 19 -15.77 21.97 5.98
CA VAL A 19 -14.63 22.24 5.10
C VAL A 19 -14.76 23.63 4.49
N THR A 20 -13.90 24.55 4.93
CA THR A 20 -13.89 25.96 4.47
C THR A 20 -12.58 26.36 3.80
N THR A 21 -11.55 25.53 3.89
CA THR A 21 -10.22 25.80 3.34
C THR A 21 -9.71 24.61 2.55
N PHE A 22 -8.77 24.87 1.63
CA PHE A 22 -8.09 23.81 0.87
C PHE A 22 -7.40 22.78 1.77
N VAL A 23 -6.81 23.24 2.88
CA VAL A 23 -6.22 22.35 3.89
C VAL A 23 -7.30 21.46 4.53
N GLY A 24 -8.48 22.00 4.82
CA GLY A 24 -9.64 21.22 5.26
C GLY A 24 -10.05 20.13 4.27
N CYS A 25 -9.98 20.39 2.96
CA CYS A 25 -10.23 19.39 1.93
C CYS A 25 -9.19 18.26 1.96
N ILE A 26 -7.91 18.59 2.13
CA ILE A 26 -6.83 17.58 2.26
C ILE A 26 -7.06 16.71 3.49
N LEU A 27 -7.36 17.32 4.65
CA LEU A 27 -7.65 16.57 5.87
C LEU A 27 -8.84 15.64 5.66
N PHE A 28 -9.93 16.12 5.07
CA PHE A 28 -11.09 15.30 4.73
C PHE A 28 -10.73 14.12 3.81
N SER A 29 -9.89 14.34 2.78
CA SER A 29 -9.43 13.28 1.89
C SER A 29 -8.59 12.22 2.62
N ILE A 30 -7.70 12.64 3.52
CA ILE A 30 -6.90 11.70 4.34
C ILE A 30 -7.81 10.92 5.31
N GLU A 31 -8.72 11.60 6.00
CA GLU A 31 -9.67 11.00 6.95
C GLU A 31 -10.54 9.94 6.28
N THR A 32 -10.99 10.20 5.05
CA THR A 32 -11.83 9.28 4.27
C THR A 32 -11.02 8.14 3.66
N GLN A 33 -9.83 8.42 3.10
CA GLN A 33 -8.99 7.38 2.49
C GLN A 33 -8.43 6.40 3.52
N GLN A 34 -8.03 6.89 4.69
CA GLN A 34 -7.54 6.07 5.79
C GLN A 34 -8.69 5.50 6.64
N THR A 35 -9.95 5.80 6.31
CA THR A 35 -11.15 5.36 7.03
C THR A 35 -11.17 5.75 8.52
N ILE A 36 -10.58 6.91 8.85
CA ILE A 36 -10.54 7.42 10.22
C ILE A 36 -11.91 7.96 10.63
N GLY A 37 -12.48 8.84 9.79
CA GLY A 37 -13.84 9.36 9.97
C GLY A 37 -14.10 10.07 11.30
N TYR A 38 -13.37 11.16 11.61
CA TYR A 38 -13.57 11.91 12.86
C TYR A 38 -14.98 12.50 13.03
N GLY A 39 -15.78 12.58 11.95
CA GLY A 39 -17.19 13.02 11.98
C GLY A 39 -17.39 14.53 12.00
N THR A 40 -16.33 15.32 12.16
CA THR A 40 -16.36 16.79 12.07
C THR A 40 -16.46 17.30 10.63
N ARG A 41 -16.04 16.49 9.66
CA ARG A 41 -16.12 16.75 8.22
C ARG A 41 -16.88 15.63 7.54
N SER A 42 -18.00 15.95 6.90
CA SER A 42 -18.93 14.95 6.38
C SER A 42 -19.55 15.39 5.06
N VAL A 43 -19.67 14.48 4.10
CA VAL A 43 -20.38 14.72 2.84
C VAL A 43 -21.87 14.70 3.07
N THR A 44 -22.57 15.68 2.50
CA THR A 44 -24.03 15.77 2.51
C THR A 44 -24.61 15.15 1.23
N GLN A 45 -25.90 14.79 1.26
CA GLN A 45 -26.59 14.20 0.11
C GLN A 45 -26.98 15.22 -0.99
N GLN A 46 -26.63 16.49 -0.81
CA GLN A 46 -27.04 17.57 -1.71
C GLN A 46 -26.30 17.51 -3.05
N CYS A 47 -25.07 17.00 -3.03
CA CYS A 47 -24.18 17.06 -4.18
C CYS A 47 -23.80 15.66 -4.63
N THR A 48 -24.46 15.19 -5.68
CA THR A 48 -24.15 13.88 -6.29
C THR A 48 -22.69 13.82 -6.76
N SER A 49 -22.12 14.94 -7.22
CA SER A 49 -20.72 15.04 -7.61
C SER A 49 -19.76 14.69 -6.47
N GLY A 50 -20.02 15.15 -5.24
CA GLY A 50 -19.21 14.84 -4.06
C GLY A 50 -19.24 13.36 -3.69
N VAL A 51 -20.42 12.73 -3.78
CA VAL A 51 -20.59 11.30 -3.54
C VAL A 51 -19.83 10.46 -4.59
N ILE A 52 -19.92 10.84 -5.86
CA ILE A 52 -19.19 10.15 -6.95
C ILE A 52 -17.67 10.26 -6.72
N VAL A 53 -17.17 11.45 -6.37
CA VAL A 53 -15.75 11.65 -6.07
C VAL A 53 -15.29 10.78 -4.91
N LEU A 54 -16.09 10.68 -3.83
CA LEU A 54 -15.79 9.79 -2.70
C LEU A 54 -15.71 8.32 -3.12
N ILE A 55 -16.67 7.83 -3.89
CA ILE A 55 -16.68 6.43 -4.36
C ILE A 55 -15.42 6.14 -5.17
N VAL A 56 -15.09 7.02 -6.11
CA VAL A 56 -13.89 6.91 -6.95
C VAL A 56 -12.63 6.95 -6.09
N GLN A 57 -12.53 7.89 -5.15
CA GLN A 57 -11.41 8.00 -4.21
C GLN A 57 -11.24 6.71 -3.39
N SER A 58 -12.32 6.15 -2.86
CA SER A 58 -12.28 4.91 -2.07
C SER A 58 -11.79 3.71 -2.90
N TRP A 59 -12.24 3.57 -4.15
CA TRP A 59 -11.78 2.50 -5.04
C TRP A 59 -10.28 2.58 -5.30
N PHE A 60 -9.79 3.75 -5.72
CA PHE A 60 -8.36 3.94 -5.97
C PHE A 60 -7.52 3.80 -4.70
N GLY A 61 -8.01 4.31 -3.57
CA GLY A 61 -7.37 4.16 -2.26
C GLY A 61 -7.15 2.70 -1.89
N LEU A 62 -8.19 1.87 -2.02
CA LEU A 62 -8.12 0.44 -1.72
C LEU A 62 -7.15 -0.32 -2.64
N ILE A 63 -7.19 -0.04 -3.95
CA ILE A 63 -6.29 -0.68 -4.92
C ILE A 63 -4.83 -0.36 -4.59
N ILE A 64 -4.52 0.92 -4.36
CA ILE A 64 -3.16 1.37 -4.04
C ILE A 64 -2.69 0.75 -2.72
N GLN A 65 -3.54 0.74 -1.70
CA GLN A 65 -3.22 0.14 -0.40
C GLN A 65 -2.91 -1.36 -0.52
N ALA A 66 -3.71 -2.11 -1.28
CA ALA A 66 -3.51 -3.53 -1.51
C ALA A 66 -2.20 -3.81 -2.26
N LEU A 67 -1.89 -3.03 -3.30
CA LEU A 67 -0.63 -3.14 -4.04
C LEU A 67 0.59 -2.85 -3.16
N TRP A 68 0.54 -1.78 -2.36
CA TRP A 68 1.63 -1.42 -1.45
C TRP A 68 1.87 -2.50 -0.40
N MET A 69 0.82 -3.00 0.24
CA MET A 69 0.92 -4.10 1.20
C MET A 69 1.47 -5.36 0.53
N GLY A 70 1.04 -5.70 -0.69
CA GLY A 70 1.57 -6.83 -1.45
C GLY A 70 3.05 -6.71 -1.77
N ILE A 71 3.52 -5.54 -2.19
CA ILE A 71 4.95 -5.28 -2.48
C ILE A 71 5.79 -5.38 -1.20
N ILE A 72 5.32 -4.80 -0.09
CA ILE A 72 6.01 -4.88 1.19
C ILE A 72 6.05 -6.33 1.67
N TYR A 73 4.92 -7.02 1.63
CA TYR A 73 4.81 -8.42 2.03
C TYR A 73 5.74 -9.32 1.22
N THR A 74 5.74 -9.20 -0.12
CA THR A 74 6.66 -9.97 -0.96
C THR A 74 8.12 -9.66 -0.68
N LYS A 75 8.48 -8.41 -0.37
CA LYS A 75 9.84 -8.03 0.03
C LYS A 75 10.25 -8.63 1.38
N LEU A 76 9.34 -8.71 2.33
CA LEU A 76 9.56 -9.32 3.66
C LEU A 76 9.59 -10.85 3.60
N ALA A 77 8.69 -11.44 2.80
CA ALA A 77 8.57 -12.89 2.60
C ALA A 77 9.73 -13.48 1.78
N ARG A 78 10.46 -12.66 1.01
CA ARG A 78 11.68 -13.11 0.30
C ARG A 78 12.64 -13.73 1.32
N PRO A 79 13.00 -15.02 1.18
CA PRO A 79 13.87 -15.72 2.10
C PRO A 79 15.34 -15.34 1.86
N LYS A 80 15.67 -14.05 2.00
CA LYS A 80 17.02 -13.51 1.77
C LYS A 80 18.03 -14.09 2.78
N LYS A 81 17.55 -14.51 3.96
CA LYS A 81 18.35 -15.14 5.02
C LYS A 81 18.66 -16.62 4.78
N ARG A 82 18.02 -17.31 3.82
CA ARG A 82 18.28 -18.75 3.58
C ARG A 82 19.69 -19.03 3.03
N ARG A 83 20.29 -18.05 2.34
CA ARG A 83 21.71 -18.14 1.93
C ARG A 83 22.69 -18.08 3.11
N HIS A 84 22.26 -17.60 4.27
CA HIS A 84 23.10 -17.59 5.47
C HIS A 84 23.06 -18.92 6.23
N THR A 85 22.10 -19.81 5.96
CA THR A 85 22.09 -21.16 6.56
C THR A 85 22.81 -22.19 5.69
N LEU A 86 22.90 -21.95 4.38
CA LEU A 86 23.63 -22.80 3.45
C LEU A 86 25.14 -22.49 3.45
N ILE A 87 25.92 -23.40 4.01
CA ILE A 87 27.39 -23.36 4.03
C ILE A 87 27.97 -24.34 3.01
N TRP A 88 29.03 -23.91 2.33
CA TRP A 88 29.75 -24.71 1.33
C TRP A 88 31.13 -25.12 1.87
N SER A 89 31.62 -26.30 1.48
CA SER A 89 33.01 -26.67 1.75
C SER A 89 33.97 -25.71 1.05
N ARG A 90 35.06 -25.33 1.73
CA ARG A 90 36.08 -24.43 1.15
C ARG A 90 36.83 -25.02 -0.03
N GLN A 91 36.86 -26.35 -0.14
CA GLN A 91 37.57 -27.08 -1.18
C GLN A 91 36.63 -28.09 -1.83
N ALA A 92 36.80 -28.26 -3.14
CA ALA A 92 36.23 -29.36 -3.90
C ALA A 92 37.33 -30.42 -4.10
N VAL A 93 36.97 -31.70 -4.02
CA VAL A 93 37.92 -32.80 -4.18
C VAL A 93 37.54 -33.65 -5.38
N ILE A 94 38.53 -34.09 -6.15
CA ILE A 94 38.36 -35.05 -7.23
C ILE A 94 38.86 -36.40 -6.72
N GLY A 95 38.00 -37.41 -6.75
CA GLY A 95 38.32 -38.74 -6.23
C GLY A 95 37.57 -39.84 -6.96
N LEU A 96 38.17 -41.03 -6.96
CA LEU A 96 37.60 -42.22 -7.56
C LEU A 96 36.56 -42.82 -6.59
N ARG A 97 35.32 -42.96 -7.04
CA ARG A 97 34.24 -43.61 -6.27
C ARG A 97 33.51 -44.57 -7.18
N ASN A 98 33.40 -45.85 -6.78
CA ASN A 98 32.81 -46.92 -7.60
C ASN A 98 33.41 -47.01 -9.01
N ASN A 99 34.74 -46.96 -9.10
CA ASN A 99 35.49 -47.03 -10.37
C ASN A 99 35.24 -45.87 -11.35
N GLN A 100 34.67 -44.75 -10.90
CA GLN A 100 34.48 -43.54 -11.70
C GLN A 100 35.11 -42.32 -11.02
N LEU A 101 35.71 -41.44 -11.83
CA LEU A 101 36.25 -40.17 -11.34
C LEU A 101 35.10 -39.20 -11.04
N THR A 102 35.01 -38.72 -9.81
CA THR A 102 33.92 -37.82 -9.37
C THR A 102 34.48 -36.55 -8.73
N LEU A 103 33.84 -35.40 -9.03
CA LEU A 103 34.07 -34.15 -8.31
C LEU A 103 33.05 -34.06 -7.16
N GLN A 104 33.52 -33.83 -5.94
CA GLN A 104 32.68 -33.76 -4.75
C GLN A 104 32.83 -32.39 -4.07
N VAL A 105 31.68 -31.82 -3.68
CA VAL A 105 31.56 -30.59 -2.89
C VAL A 105 30.55 -30.86 -1.79
N ARG A 106 30.83 -30.41 -0.55
CA ARG A 106 29.90 -30.59 0.58
C ARG A 106 29.06 -29.32 0.78
N LEU A 107 27.78 -29.54 1.02
CA LEU A 107 26.80 -28.52 1.40
C LEU A 107 26.30 -28.86 2.81
N GLY A 108 26.21 -27.87 3.68
CA GLY A 108 25.57 -28.00 5.00
C GLY A 108 24.44 -26.98 5.14
N ASP A 109 23.39 -27.35 5.88
CA ASP A 109 22.32 -26.47 6.34
C ASP A 109 22.43 -26.40 7.87
N ILE A 110 22.58 -25.18 8.43
CA ILE A 110 22.64 -24.95 9.88
C ILE A 110 21.26 -24.77 10.51
#